data_AF-A0A511NA74-F1
#
_entry.id   AF-A0A511NA74-F1
#
_cell.length_a   1.000
_cell.length_b   1.000
_cell.length_c   1.000
_cell.angle_alpha   90.00
_cell.angle_beta   90.00
_cell.angle_gamma   90.00
#
_symmetry.space_group_name_H-M   'P 1'
#
loop_
_entity.id
_entity.type
_entity.pdbx_description
1 polymer ?
#
loop_
_entity_poly.entity_id
_entity_poly.type
_entity_poly.pdbx_seq_one_letter_code
_entity_poly.pdbx_strand_id
1 'polypeptide(L)'
;MERPIEQLLLEYQDYVLAYRLKRLVGGKLGPKTGKLSLQEYARIRLRRMELARKLVSTGMEPGELSELDDLTDQMNYGFWYNPRYVSEFLHAVLFAGRDALFFEEEGFLKLLTPAELQRLGGGTRELYNKYSACFRLATPGVNPEVLERIYEVIEKSHVPLFIDELQ
;
A
#
# COMPACT_ATOMS: atom_id res chain seq x y z
N MET A 1 -10.06 -19.86 -7.15
CA MET A 1 -9.81 -20.00 -5.70
C MET A 1 -8.45 -19.38 -5.46
N GLU A 2 -8.41 -18.13 -5.02
CA GLU A 2 -7.14 -17.51 -4.65
C GLU A 2 -6.52 -18.29 -3.50
N ARG A 3 -5.23 -18.59 -3.60
CA ARG A 3 -4.50 -19.32 -2.57
C ARG A 3 -4.22 -18.34 -1.42
N PRO A 4 -4.61 -18.62 -0.17
CA PRO A 4 -4.44 -17.70 0.96
C PRO A 4 -3.01 -17.16 1.15
N ILE A 5 -2.01 -17.96 0.74
CA ILE A 5 -0.61 -17.57 0.75
C ILE A 5 -0.31 -16.53 -0.32
N GLU A 6 -0.80 -16.71 -1.54
CA GLU A 6 -0.57 -15.78 -2.66
C GLU A 6 -1.11 -14.39 -2.35
N GLN A 7 -2.31 -14.33 -1.75
CA GLN A 7 -2.89 -13.08 -1.26
C GLN A 7 -2.00 -12.40 -0.19
N LEU A 8 -1.48 -13.17 0.78
CA LEU A 8 -0.58 -12.64 1.81
C LEU A 8 0.70 -12.03 1.19
N LEU A 9 1.29 -12.69 0.18
CA LEU A 9 2.51 -12.19 -0.45
C LEU A 9 2.25 -10.93 -1.26
N LEU A 10 1.10 -10.83 -1.96
CA LEU A 10 0.68 -9.62 -2.66
C LEU A 10 0.42 -8.46 -1.70
N GLU A 11 -0.28 -8.71 -0.59
CA GLU A 11 -0.49 -7.71 0.47
C GLU A 11 0.84 -7.25 1.08
N TYR A 12 1.79 -8.16 1.31
CA TYR A 12 3.12 -7.82 1.80
C TYR A 12 3.91 -6.96 0.79
N GLN A 13 3.78 -7.24 -0.51
CA GLN A 13 4.36 -6.42 -1.57
C GLN A 13 3.79 -5.00 -1.60
N ASP A 14 2.45 -4.87 -1.50
CA ASP A 14 1.78 -3.57 -1.38
C ASP A 14 2.27 -2.81 -0.12
N TYR A 15 2.46 -3.51 1.00
CA TYR A 15 3.02 -2.95 2.23
C TYR A 15 4.45 -2.44 2.05
N VAL A 16 5.35 -3.23 1.43
CA VAL A 16 6.75 -2.84 1.25
C VAL A 16 6.86 -1.59 0.38
N LEU A 17 6.07 -1.49 -0.68
CA LEU A 17 6.03 -0.29 -1.52
C LEU A 17 5.49 0.92 -0.75
N ALA A 18 4.40 0.78 0.00
CA ALA A 18 3.87 1.85 0.83
C ALA A 18 4.89 2.31 1.89
N TYR A 19 5.61 1.38 2.51
CA TYR A 19 6.65 1.67 3.49
C TYR A 19 7.81 2.46 2.86
N ARG A 20 8.34 2.00 1.72
CA ARG A 20 9.45 2.67 1.02
C ARG A 20 9.05 4.06 0.56
N LEU A 21 7.84 4.18 0.04
CA LEU A 21 7.23 5.43 -0.38
C LEU A 21 7.13 6.43 0.79
N LYS A 22 6.53 6.04 1.90
CA LYS A 22 6.43 6.88 3.11
C LYS A 22 7.80 7.24 3.68
N ARG A 23 8.75 6.30 3.68
CA ARG A 23 10.13 6.54 4.13
C ARG A 23 10.85 7.58 3.27
N LEU A 24 10.62 7.57 1.95
CA LEU A 24 11.21 8.53 1.03
C LEU A 24 10.69 9.96 1.25
N VAL A 25 9.39 10.10 1.55
CA VAL A 25 8.79 11.40 1.90
C VAL A 25 9.27 11.88 3.28
N GLY A 26 9.32 10.98 4.26
CA GLY A 26 9.78 11.28 5.60
C GLY A 26 8.86 12.25 6.37
N GLY A 27 9.42 12.91 7.38
CA GLY A 27 8.69 13.85 8.23
C GLY A 27 7.52 13.19 8.97
N LYS A 28 6.39 13.89 9.08
CA LYS A 28 5.19 13.41 9.79
C LYS A 28 4.47 12.25 9.09
N LEU A 29 4.78 11.99 7.81
CA LEU A 29 4.22 10.87 7.05
C LEU A 29 5.14 9.67 6.95
N GLY A 30 6.36 9.78 7.49
CA GLY A 30 7.29 8.66 7.58
C GLY A 30 6.69 7.53 8.42
N PRO A 31 7.10 6.28 8.17
CA PRO A 31 6.66 5.16 9.00
C PRO A 31 7.14 5.36 10.45
N LYS A 32 6.23 5.18 11.41
CA LYS A 32 6.52 5.32 12.85
C LYS A 32 7.49 4.24 13.36
N THR A 33 7.51 3.09 12.68
CA THR A 33 8.30 1.91 13.04
C THR A 33 9.17 1.45 11.88
N GLY A 34 10.11 0.53 12.16
CA GLY A 34 10.92 -0.13 11.13
C GLY A 34 10.06 -0.96 10.17
N LYS A 35 10.65 -1.32 9.01
CA LYS A 35 10.00 -2.22 8.06
C LYS A 35 9.78 -3.58 8.70
N LEU A 36 8.56 -4.10 8.61
CA LEU A 36 8.22 -5.45 9.04
C LEU A 36 8.82 -6.48 8.07
N SER A 37 9.38 -7.55 8.61
CA SER A 37 9.59 -8.80 7.87
C SER A 37 8.26 -9.44 7.48
N LEU A 38 8.27 -10.38 6.53
CA LEU A 38 7.07 -11.12 6.13
C LEU A 38 6.41 -11.85 7.32
N GLN A 39 7.22 -12.44 8.19
CA GLN A 39 6.74 -13.16 9.37
C GLN A 39 6.05 -12.21 10.36
N GLU A 40 6.64 -11.05 10.62
CA GLU A 40 6.03 -10.03 11.49
C GLU A 40 4.75 -9.47 10.88
N TYR A 41 4.75 -9.19 9.58
CA TYR A 41 3.57 -8.74 8.85
C TYR A 41 2.44 -9.76 8.93
N ALA A 42 2.72 -11.04 8.70
CA ALA A 42 1.73 -12.11 8.78
C ALA A 42 1.13 -12.22 10.20
N ARG A 43 1.96 -12.14 11.25
CA ARG A 43 1.51 -12.17 12.64
C ARG A 43 0.60 -10.98 12.97
N ILE A 44 1.02 -9.77 12.60
CA ILE A 44 0.25 -8.54 12.82
C ILE A 44 -1.06 -8.57 12.03
N ARG A 45 -1.04 -9.06 10.78
CA ARG A 45 -2.23 -9.25 9.95
C ARG A 45 -3.26 -10.14 10.64
N LEU A 46 -2.84 -11.28 11.18
CA LEU A 46 -3.75 -12.19 11.88
C LEU A 46 -4.37 -11.54 13.11
N ARG A 47 -3.57 -10.81 13.91
CA ARG A 47 -4.07 -10.08 15.08
C ARG A 47 -5.06 -8.98 14.69
N ARG A 48 -4.75 -8.19 13.67
CA ARG A 48 -5.66 -7.18 13.13
C ARG A 48 -6.98 -7.81 12.63
N MET A 49 -6.92 -8.95 11.95
CA MET A 49 -8.11 -9.67 11.48
C MET A 49 -8.96 -10.23 12.62
N GLU A 50 -8.34 -10.67 13.70
CA GLU A 50 -9.03 -11.11 14.92
C GLU A 50 -9.79 -9.94 15.55
N LEU A 51 -9.09 -8.81 15.75
CA LEU A 51 -9.69 -7.58 16.27
C LEU A 51 -10.82 -7.10 15.35
N ALA A 52 -10.59 -6.93 14.04
CA ALA A 52 -11.62 -6.49 13.11
C ALA A 52 -12.88 -7.37 13.14
N ARG A 53 -12.74 -8.70 13.33
CA ARG A 53 -13.88 -9.60 13.53
C ARG A 53 -14.61 -9.31 14.84
N LYS A 54 -13.87 -9.13 15.94
CA LYS A 54 -14.42 -8.79 17.26
C LYS A 54 -15.24 -7.49 17.24
N LEU A 55 -14.74 -6.47 16.53
CA LEU A 55 -15.43 -5.18 16.36
C LEU A 55 -16.84 -5.37 15.77
N VAL A 56 -16.96 -6.26 14.80
CA VAL A 56 -18.24 -6.53 14.12
C VAL A 56 -19.15 -7.46 14.93
N SER A 57 -18.60 -8.42 15.69
CA SER A 57 -19.40 -9.47 16.33
C SER A 57 -19.86 -9.16 17.76
N THR A 58 -18.95 -8.67 18.61
CA THR A 58 -19.20 -8.60 20.08
C THR A 58 -18.95 -7.21 20.65
N GLY A 59 -18.46 -6.26 19.85
CA GLY A 59 -17.95 -4.99 20.33
C GLY A 59 -16.52 -5.11 20.86
N MET A 60 -15.88 -3.95 21.08
CA MET A 60 -14.49 -3.81 21.53
C MET A 60 -14.37 -2.97 22.77
N GLU A 61 -13.41 -3.32 23.62
CA GLU A 61 -12.95 -2.42 24.68
C GLU A 61 -12.08 -1.29 24.09
N PRO A 62 -11.99 -0.11 24.75
CA PRO A 62 -11.23 1.03 24.24
C PRO A 62 -9.76 0.71 23.92
N GLY A 63 -9.11 -0.16 24.71
CA GLY A 63 -7.73 -0.58 24.45
C GLY A 63 -7.57 -1.43 23.18
N GLU A 64 -8.59 -2.22 22.83
CA GLU A 64 -8.59 -3.06 21.64
C GLU A 64 -8.84 -2.26 20.37
N LEU A 65 -9.63 -1.19 20.46
CA LEU A 65 -9.81 -0.24 19.37
C LEU A 65 -8.49 0.50 19.07
N SER A 66 -7.80 0.97 20.12
CA SER A 66 -6.47 1.58 19.97
C SER A 66 -5.45 0.61 19.36
N GLU A 67 -5.46 -0.66 19.79
CA GLU A 67 -4.60 -1.69 19.20
C GLU A 67 -4.93 -1.91 17.71
N LEU A 68 -6.20 -1.96 17.34
CA LEU A 68 -6.62 -2.11 15.94
C LEU A 68 -6.11 -0.94 15.07
N ASP A 69 -6.21 0.29 15.58
CA ASP A 69 -5.73 1.49 14.89
C ASP A 69 -4.20 1.46 14.72
N ASP A 70 -3.46 1.14 15.78
CA ASP A 70 -2.00 1.03 15.75
C ASP A 70 -1.51 -0.05 14.77
N LEU A 71 -2.15 -1.21 14.74
CA LEU A 71 -1.82 -2.28 13.79
C LEU A 71 -2.18 -1.88 12.35
N THR A 72 -3.29 -1.17 12.14
CA THR A 72 -3.71 -0.66 10.83
C THR A 72 -2.68 0.34 10.29
N ASP A 73 -2.21 1.26 11.13
CA ASP A 73 -1.14 2.21 10.83
C ASP A 73 0.19 1.49 10.50
N GLN A 74 0.61 0.55 11.36
CA GLN A 74 1.89 -0.15 11.22
C GLN A 74 1.95 -0.99 9.93
N MET A 75 0.84 -1.58 9.53
CA MET A 75 0.72 -2.37 8.30
C MET A 75 0.56 -1.53 7.03
N ASN A 76 0.46 -0.20 7.13
CA ASN A 76 -0.04 0.65 6.03
C ASN A 76 -1.34 0.07 5.43
N TYR A 77 -2.20 -0.50 6.28
CA TYR A 77 -3.35 -1.26 5.81
C TYR A 77 -4.30 -0.34 5.04
N GLY A 78 -4.68 -0.77 3.84
CA GLY A 78 -5.57 0.00 2.98
C GLY A 78 -4.94 1.30 2.42
N PHE A 79 -3.64 1.55 2.60
CA PHE A 79 -2.99 2.77 2.13
C PHE A 79 -3.29 3.05 0.65
N TRP A 80 -3.12 2.06 -0.22
CA TRP A 80 -3.32 2.22 -1.67
C TRP A 80 -4.79 2.33 -2.10
N TYR A 81 -5.71 1.82 -1.27
CA TYR A 81 -7.12 1.67 -1.64
C TYR A 81 -8.04 2.62 -0.87
N ASN A 82 -7.49 3.43 0.05
CA ASN A 82 -8.21 4.45 0.80
C ASN A 82 -7.92 5.85 0.21
N PRO A 83 -8.85 6.42 -0.57
CA PRO A 83 -8.65 7.72 -1.24
C PRO A 83 -8.25 8.84 -0.29
N ARG A 84 -8.74 8.83 0.95
CA ARG A 84 -8.41 9.85 1.95
C ARG A 84 -6.94 9.79 2.34
N TYR A 85 -6.43 8.61 2.66
CA TYR A 85 -5.01 8.45 3.02
C TYR A 85 -4.09 8.74 1.86
N VAL A 86 -4.46 8.33 0.65
CA VAL A 86 -3.71 8.66 -0.56
C VAL A 86 -3.69 10.18 -0.79
N SER A 87 -4.81 10.88 -0.56
CA SER A 87 -4.89 12.34 -0.70
C SER A 87 -4.03 13.08 0.31
N GLU A 88 -4.14 12.73 1.60
CA GLU A 88 -3.30 13.28 2.67
C GLU A 88 -1.81 13.05 2.36
N PHE A 89 -1.45 11.89 1.82
CA PHE A 89 -0.10 11.57 1.37
C PHE A 89 0.37 12.43 0.19
N LEU A 90 -0.44 12.52 -0.89
CA LEU A 90 -0.10 13.30 -2.08
C LEU A 90 0.03 14.80 -1.77
N HIS A 91 -0.81 15.34 -0.90
CA HIS A 91 -0.70 16.72 -0.45
C HIS A 91 0.68 16.98 0.19
N ALA A 92 1.12 16.13 1.11
CA ALA A 92 2.42 16.29 1.76
C ALA A 92 3.60 16.09 0.79
N VAL A 93 3.48 15.18 -0.18
CA VAL A 93 4.45 15.00 -1.27
C VAL A 93 4.62 16.29 -2.08
N LEU A 94 3.51 16.94 -2.46
CA LEU A 94 3.52 18.19 -3.20
C LEU A 94 4.15 19.31 -2.37
N PHE A 95 3.77 19.42 -1.09
CA PHE A 95 4.39 20.37 -0.16
C PHE A 95 5.89 20.15 0.02
N ALA A 96 6.38 18.92 -0.10
CA ALA A 96 7.80 18.59 0.01
C ALA A 96 8.60 18.82 -1.29
N GLY A 97 7.95 19.20 -2.40
CA GLY A 97 8.61 19.39 -3.70
C GLY A 97 9.25 18.10 -4.23
N ARG A 98 8.51 16.99 -4.15
CA ARG A 98 8.98 15.64 -4.52
C ARG A 98 8.15 15.01 -5.63
N ASP A 99 7.34 15.80 -6.33
CA ASP A 99 6.36 15.41 -7.36
C ASP A 99 6.93 14.49 -8.48
N ALA A 100 8.11 14.81 -9.02
CA ALA A 100 8.73 14.02 -10.09
C ALA A 100 9.05 12.57 -9.70
N LEU A 101 9.18 12.27 -8.40
CA LEU A 101 9.44 10.90 -7.92
C LEU A 101 8.18 10.00 -7.96
N PHE A 102 6.99 10.57 -8.09
CA PHE A 102 5.74 9.83 -7.88
C PHE A 102 4.84 9.81 -9.11
N PHE A 103 4.90 10.85 -9.94
CA PHE A 103 4.07 10.96 -11.13
C PHE A 103 4.76 10.49 -12.41
N GLU A 104 6.06 10.20 -12.38
CA GLU A 104 6.80 9.63 -13.51
C GLU A 104 7.15 8.16 -13.24
N GLU A 105 7.14 7.32 -14.28
CA GLU A 105 7.45 5.89 -14.16
C GLU A 105 8.89 5.70 -13.67
N GLU A 106 9.84 6.41 -14.26
CA GLU A 106 11.25 6.37 -13.89
C GLU A 106 11.49 6.84 -12.45
N GLY A 107 10.68 7.80 -11.98
CA GLY A 107 10.67 8.25 -10.60
C GLY A 107 10.22 7.14 -9.65
N PHE A 108 9.09 6.51 -9.96
CA PHE A 108 8.49 5.46 -9.13
C PHE A 108 9.38 4.21 -9.05
N LEU A 109 9.99 3.81 -10.17
CA LEU A 109 10.86 2.63 -10.23
C LEU A 109 12.12 2.76 -9.36
N LYS A 110 12.50 3.97 -8.91
CA LYS A 110 13.56 4.15 -7.90
C LYS A 110 13.22 3.58 -6.53
N LEU A 111 11.96 3.23 -6.27
CA LEU A 111 11.53 2.51 -5.07
C LEU A 111 11.97 1.04 -5.07
N LEU A 112 12.40 0.51 -6.23
CA LEU A 112 12.77 -0.88 -6.41
C LEU A 112 14.28 -1.07 -6.37
N THR A 113 14.72 -2.21 -5.85
CA THR A 113 16.12 -2.64 -5.96
C THR A 113 16.41 -3.13 -7.38
N PRO A 114 17.67 -3.16 -7.82
CA PRO A 114 18.03 -3.75 -9.12
C PRO A 114 17.58 -5.21 -9.29
N ALA A 115 17.59 -5.99 -8.21
CA ALA A 115 17.15 -7.39 -8.23
C ALA A 115 15.62 -7.49 -8.41
N GLU A 116 14.87 -6.61 -7.76
CA GLU A 116 13.41 -6.51 -7.93
C GLU A 116 13.02 -6.09 -9.34
N LEU A 117 13.74 -5.13 -9.93
CA LEU A 117 13.56 -4.75 -11.33
C LEU A 117 13.82 -5.92 -12.28
N GLN A 118 14.89 -6.69 -12.02
CA GLN A 118 15.19 -7.89 -12.81
C GLN A 118 14.10 -8.94 -12.71
N ARG A 119 13.53 -9.17 -11.52
CA ARG A 119 12.40 -10.12 -11.33
C ARG A 119 11.13 -9.65 -12.01
N LEU A 120 10.85 -8.35 -11.91
CA LEU A 120 9.67 -7.74 -12.52
C LEU A 120 9.75 -7.81 -14.05
N GLY A 121 10.96 -7.72 -14.62
CA GLY A 121 11.20 -7.87 -16.05
C GLY A 121 10.38 -6.87 -16.86
N GLY A 122 9.55 -7.36 -17.78
CA GLY A 122 8.65 -6.52 -18.58
C GLY A 122 7.48 -5.90 -17.80
N GLY A 123 7.27 -6.28 -16.54
CA GLY A 123 6.12 -5.89 -15.71
C GLY A 123 6.21 -4.49 -15.07
N THR A 124 7.23 -3.69 -15.37
CA THR A 124 7.45 -2.37 -14.76
C THR A 124 6.33 -1.39 -15.09
N ARG A 125 5.81 -1.46 -16.32
CA ARG A 125 4.75 -0.60 -16.78
C ARG A 125 3.43 -0.93 -16.10
N GLU A 126 3.10 -2.22 -15.97
CA GLU A 126 1.92 -2.71 -15.27
C GLU A 126 1.96 -2.32 -13.78
N LEU A 127 3.14 -2.46 -13.14
CA LEU A 127 3.37 -2.01 -11.77
C LEU A 127 3.04 -0.52 -11.62
N TYR A 128 3.68 0.32 -12.44
CA TYR A 128 3.48 1.76 -12.36
C TYR A 128 2.03 2.14 -12.69
N ASN A 129 1.40 1.51 -13.68
CA ASN A 129 -0.02 1.73 -14.00
C ASN A 129 -0.94 1.41 -12.81
N LYS A 130 -0.70 0.31 -12.09
CA LYS A 130 -1.47 -0.05 -10.89
C LYS A 130 -1.36 1.04 -9.81
N TYR A 131 -0.14 1.38 -9.39
CA TYR A 131 0.04 2.31 -8.27
C TYR A 131 -0.26 3.77 -8.64
N SER A 132 -0.03 4.17 -9.88
CA SER A 132 -0.47 5.49 -10.37
C SER A 132 -2.00 5.59 -10.44
N ALA A 133 -2.71 4.52 -10.77
CA ALA A 133 -4.17 4.46 -10.65
C ALA A 133 -4.63 4.63 -9.19
N CYS A 134 -3.95 3.98 -8.24
CA CYS A 134 -4.20 4.20 -6.81
C CYS A 134 -4.01 5.67 -6.41
N PHE A 135 -2.98 6.36 -6.91
CA PHE A 135 -2.81 7.80 -6.68
C PHE A 135 -3.96 8.64 -7.25
N ARG A 136 -4.52 8.24 -8.39
CA ARG A 136 -5.66 8.95 -9.00
C ARG A 136 -6.94 8.85 -8.18
N LEU A 137 -7.11 7.82 -7.34
CA LEU A 137 -8.24 7.72 -6.40
C LEU A 137 -8.35 8.96 -5.49
N ALA A 138 -7.22 9.60 -5.18
CA ALA A 138 -7.16 10.77 -4.32
C ALA A 138 -7.51 12.11 -5.00
N THR A 139 -7.85 12.09 -6.29
CA THR A 139 -8.16 13.32 -7.03
C THR A 139 -9.50 13.89 -6.53
N PRO A 140 -9.56 15.15 -6.05
CA PRO A 140 -10.82 15.76 -5.63
C PRO A 140 -11.83 15.83 -6.79
N GLY A 141 -13.12 15.55 -6.53
CA GLY A 141 -14.19 15.77 -7.50
C GLY A 141 -14.29 14.73 -8.63
N VAL A 142 -13.72 13.54 -8.46
CA VAL A 142 -13.88 12.43 -9.41
C VAL A 142 -15.36 12.05 -9.51
N ASN A 143 -15.94 12.24 -10.70
CA ASN A 143 -17.28 11.72 -11.03
C ASN A 143 -17.30 10.19 -10.80
N PRO A 144 -18.39 9.61 -10.23
CA PRO A 144 -18.58 8.17 -10.08
C PRO A 144 -18.06 7.30 -11.25
N GLU A 145 -18.31 7.68 -12.50
CA GLU A 145 -17.86 6.91 -13.67
C GLU A 145 -16.34 6.87 -13.86
N VAL A 146 -15.64 7.91 -13.40
CA VAL A 146 -14.17 7.96 -13.44
C VAL A 146 -13.60 7.15 -12.27
N LEU A 147 -14.27 7.17 -11.12
CA LEU A 147 -13.90 6.36 -9.96
C LEU A 147 -14.01 4.86 -10.30
N GLU A 148 -15.12 4.44 -10.91
CA GLU A 148 -15.32 3.07 -11.39
C GLU A 148 -14.22 2.65 -12.36
N ARG A 149 -13.88 3.49 -13.35
CA ARG A 149 -12.78 3.21 -14.28
C ARG A 149 -11.42 3.08 -13.59
N ILE A 150 -11.15 3.85 -12.54
CA ILE A 150 -9.91 3.73 -11.77
C ILE A 150 -9.89 2.39 -11.01
N TYR A 151 -10.99 2.00 -10.36
CA TYR A 151 -11.11 0.70 -9.72
C TYR A 151 -10.94 -0.45 -10.71
N GLU A 152 -11.54 -0.37 -11.91
CA GLU A 152 -11.35 -1.38 -12.95
C GLU A 152 -9.88 -1.56 -13.34
N VAL A 153 -9.11 -0.46 -13.46
CA VAL A 153 -7.67 -0.54 -13.75
C VAL A 153 -6.95 -1.27 -12.62
N ILE A 154 -7.25 -0.93 -11.38
CA ILE A 154 -6.64 -1.53 -10.19
C ILE A 154 -6.96 -3.04 -10.10
N GLU A 155 -8.21 -3.41 -10.32
CA GLU A 155 -8.68 -4.80 -10.25
C GLU A 155 -8.16 -5.68 -11.40
N LYS A 156 -8.05 -5.12 -12.61
CA LYS A 156 -7.49 -5.82 -13.78
C LYS A 156 -5.97 -5.89 -13.76
N SER A 157 -5.30 -5.10 -12.92
CA SER A 157 -3.85 -5.07 -12.85
C SER A 157 -3.30 -6.35 -12.20
N HIS A 158 -2.50 -7.10 -12.96
CA HIS A 158 -1.75 -8.22 -12.44
C HIS A 158 -0.26 -7.87 -12.36
N VAL A 159 0.20 -7.61 -11.14
CA VAL A 159 1.61 -7.36 -10.86
C VAL A 159 2.22 -8.66 -10.30
N PRO A 160 3.27 -9.23 -10.93
CA PRO A 160 3.90 -10.44 -10.41
C PRO A 160 4.55 -10.17 -9.04
N LEU A 161 4.81 -11.23 -8.28
CA LEU A 161 5.60 -11.12 -7.05
C LEU A 161 7.05 -10.80 -7.43
N PHE A 162 7.59 -9.70 -6.89
CA PHE A 162 8.95 -9.26 -7.23
C PHE A 162 9.80 -8.89 -6.02
N ILE A 163 9.25 -8.80 -4.80
CA ILE A 163 9.97 -8.33 -3.60
C ILE A 163 11.05 -9.32 -3.15
N ASP A 164 12.22 -8.80 -2.77
CA ASP A 164 13.43 -9.58 -2.40
C ASP A 164 13.15 -10.58 -1.27
N GLU A 165 12.36 -10.16 -0.29
CA GLU A 165 12.09 -10.88 0.96
C GLU A 165 11.11 -12.06 0.81
N LEU A 166 10.72 -12.41 -0.41
CA LEU A 166 9.89 -13.56 -0.73
C LEU A 166 10.70 -14.82 -1.09
N GLN A 167 12.04 -14.73 -1.11
CA GLN A 167 12.96 -15.84 -1.41
C GLN A 167 13.52 -16.51 -0.17
#